data_AF-A0A971WI68-F1
#
_entry.id   AF-A0A971WI68-F1
#
_cell.length_a   1.000
_cell.length_b   1.000
_cell.length_c   1.000
_cell.angle_alpha   90.00
_cell.angle_beta   90.00
_cell.angle_gamma   90.00
#
_symmetry.space_group_name_H-M   'P 1'
#
loop_
_entity.id
_entity.type
_entity.pdbx_description
1 polymer ?
#
loop_
_entity_poly.entity_id
_entity_poly.type
_entity_poly.pdbx_seq_one_letter_code
_entity_poly.pdbx_strand_id
1 'polypeptide(L)'
;MTLFSLFFSFFKIGAFTWGGGYAMLPLIKREIVEKKKMLTEEEFIEGLSVAQSLPGAIAINTACFVGRKVGGITGSIAAISGAVLPSFLVIMFVASFFLQYRHL
;
A
#
# COMPACT_ATOMS: atom_id res chain seq x y z
N MET A 1 -10.71 15.51 -2.49
CA MET A 1 -9.67 14.46 -2.34
C MET A 1 -10.07 13.27 -3.18
N THR A 2 -9.34 12.95 -4.24
CA THR A 2 -9.76 11.84 -5.14
C THR A 2 -9.18 10.52 -4.63
N LEU A 3 -10.05 9.58 -4.22
CA LEU A 3 -9.73 8.18 -3.89
C LEU A 3 -8.78 7.53 -4.92
N PHE A 4 -8.95 7.92 -6.19
CA PHE A 4 -8.09 7.52 -7.30
C PHE A 4 -6.61 7.88 -7.10
N SER A 5 -6.33 9.07 -6.56
CA SER A 5 -4.96 9.53 -6.29
C SER A 5 -4.32 8.73 -5.15
N LEU A 6 -5.10 8.39 -4.12
CA LEU A 6 -4.65 7.55 -3.01
C LEU A 6 -4.33 6.13 -3.51
N PHE A 7 -5.26 5.54 -4.25
CA PHE A 7 -5.09 4.24 -4.89
C PHE A 7 -3.81 4.18 -5.72
N PHE A 8 -3.59 5.16 -6.60
CA PHE A 8 -2.44 5.16 -7.50
C PHE A 8 -1.10 5.38 -6.76
N SER A 9 -1.11 6.10 -5.63
CA SER A 9 0.07 6.18 -4.75
C SER A 9 0.40 4.83 -4.15
N PHE A 10 -0.58 4.16 -3.54
CA PHE A 10 -0.36 2.85 -2.95
C PHE A 10 -0.03 1.78 -4.00
N PHE A 11 -0.57 1.90 -5.22
CA PHE A 11 -0.20 1.08 -6.36
C PHE A 11 1.28 1.22 -6.75
N LYS A 12 1.78 2.46 -6.85
CA LYS A 12 3.22 2.68 -7.07
C LYS A 12 4.04 2.11 -5.92
N ILE A 13 3.64 2.40 -4.67
CA ILE A 13 4.39 1.93 -3.51
C ILE A 13 4.45 0.39 -3.52
N GLY A 14 3.34 -0.30 -3.72
CA GLY A 14 3.28 -1.76 -3.81
C GLY A 14 4.12 -2.34 -4.95
N ALA A 15 4.15 -1.68 -6.11
CA ALA A 15 4.96 -2.10 -7.25
C ALA A 15 6.47 -1.91 -7.03
N PHE A 16 6.87 -0.92 -6.23
CA PHE A 16 8.28 -0.55 -6.01
C PHE A 16 8.80 -0.90 -4.60
N THR A 17 8.08 -1.73 -3.84
CA THR A 17 8.55 -2.17 -2.51
C THR A 17 9.48 -3.37 -2.66
N TRP A 18 10.78 -3.16 -2.42
CA TRP A 18 11.80 -4.21 -2.34
C TRP A 18 12.36 -4.23 -0.91
N GLY A 19 12.32 -5.37 -0.23
CA GLY A 19 12.79 -5.49 1.17
C GLY A 19 11.70 -5.62 2.24
N GLY A 20 10.48 -6.03 1.88
CA GLY A 20 9.42 -6.39 2.84
C GLY A 20 8.63 -5.20 3.39
N GLY A 21 7.84 -5.44 4.46
CA GLY A 21 6.87 -4.47 4.98
C GLY A 21 7.48 -3.18 5.53
N TYR A 22 8.68 -3.24 6.11
CA TYR A 22 9.38 -2.06 6.64
C TYR A 22 9.95 -1.16 5.54
N ALA A 23 10.35 -1.73 4.40
CA ALA A 23 10.80 -0.96 3.25
C ALA A 23 9.66 -0.11 2.63
N MET A 24 8.40 -0.51 2.87
CA MET A 24 7.23 0.23 2.42
C MET A 24 7.02 1.54 3.20
N LEU A 25 7.42 1.61 4.47
CA LEU A 25 7.20 2.78 5.33
C LEU A 25 7.85 4.07 4.80
N PRO A 26 9.15 4.11 4.44
CA PRO A 26 9.74 5.33 3.88
C PRO A 26 9.13 5.72 2.53
N LEU A 27 8.67 4.75 1.72
CA LEU A 27 7.96 5.02 0.47
C LEU A 27 6.59 5.67 0.74
N ILE A 28 5.84 5.18 1.73
CA ILE A 28 4.58 5.77 2.17
C ILE A 28 4.82 7.18 2.72
N LYS A 29 5.81 7.36 3.61
CA LYS A 29 6.17 8.67 4.17
C LYS A 29 6.48 9.67 3.06
N ARG A 30 7.36 9.32 2.13
CA ARG A 30 7.74 10.18 1.01
C ARG A 30 6.54 10.56 0.14
N GLU A 31 5.70 9.60 -0.22
CA GLU A 31 4.60 9.84 -1.15
C GLU A 31 3.42 10.59 -0.49
N ILE A 32 3.04 10.22 0.74
CA ILE A 32 1.85 10.68 1.43
C ILE A 32 2.12 11.94 2.27
N VAL A 33 3.22 11.97 3.00
CA VAL A 33 3.59 13.09 3.90
C VAL A 33 4.33 14.18 3.11
N GLU A 34 5.41 13.83 2.42
CA GLU A 34 6.25 14.84 1.77
C GLU A 34 5.65 15.34 0.45
N LYS A 35 5.28 14.41 -0.44
CA LYS A 35 4.85 14.75 -1.81
C LYS A 35 3.40 15.25 -1.87
N LYS A 36 2.49 14.50 -1.25
CA LYS A 36 1.05 14.80 -1.32
C LYS A 36 0.53 15.59 -0.11
N LYS A 37 1.32 15.72 0.96
CA LYS A 37 0.97 16.44 2.19
C LYS A 37 -0.44 16.10 2.71
N MET A 38 -0.80 14.82 2.61
CA MET A 38 -2.13 14.32 3.01
C MET A 38 -2.23 14.06 4.51
N LEU A 39 -1.08 13.86 5.16
CA LEU A 39 -0.91 13.63 6.59
C LEU A 39 0.31 14.43 7.06
N THR A 40 0.29 14.89 8.30
CA THR A 40 1.51 15.44 8.93
C THR A 40 2.46 14.30 9.31
N GLU A 41 3.72 14.64 9.59
CA GLU A 41 4.69 13.66 10.08
C GLU A 41 4.26 13.06 11.43
N GLU A 42 3.68 13.86 12.31
CA GLU A 42 3.13 13.40 13.60
C GLU A 42 1.98 12.41 13.39
N GLU A 43 1.02 12.74 12.53
CA GLU A 43 -0.11 11.83 12.24
C GLU A 43 0.36 10.52 11.59
N PHE A 44 1.41 10.56 10.78
CA PHE A 44 2.02 9.36 10.23
C PHE A 44 2.71 8.51 11.30
N ILE A 45 3.44 9.11 12.24
CA ILE A 45 4.10 8.40 13.35
C ILE A 45 3.08 7.81 14.32
N GLU A 46 2.02 8.54 14.65
CA GLU A 46 0.89 8.02 15.43
C GLU A 46 0.23 6.84 14.73
N GLY A 47 -0.04 6.98 13.44
CA GLY A 47 -0.60 5.91 12.62
C GLY A 47 0.29 4.68 12.53
N LEU A 48 1.60 4.88 12.46
CA LEU A 48 2.58 3.79 12.46
C LEU A 48 2.59 3.07 13.82
N SER A 49 2.53 3.80 14.93
CA SER A 49 2.45 3.24 16.28
C SER A 49 1.21 2.34 16.44
N VAL A 50 0.06 2.80 15.94
CA VAL A 50 -1.17 2.00 15.90
C VAL A 50 -1.01 0.78 14.99
N ALA A 51 -0.46 0.95 13.79
CA ALA A 51 -0.27 -0.12 12.82
C ALA A 51 0.65 -1.24 13.31
N GLN A 52 1.67 -0.92 14.12
CA GLN A 52 2.56 -1.91 14.74
C GLN A 52 1.96 -2.58 15.98
N SER A 53 1.01 -1.94 16.65
CA SER A 53 0.28 -2.53 17.78
C SER A 53 -0.67 -3.64 17.33
N LEU A 54 -1.09 -3.62 16.06
CA LEU A 54 -1.96 -4.62 15.45
C LEU A 54 -1.13 -5.82 14.95
N PRO A 55 -1.53 -7.07 15.23
CA PRO A 55 -0.88 -8.23 14.63
C PRO A 55 -1.08 -8.24 13.12
N GLY A 56 -0.03 -8.61 12.36
CA GLY A 56 -0.11 -8.80 10.91
C GLY A 56 0.93 -8.01 10.11
N ALA A 57 0.63 -7.79 8.83
CA ALA A 57 1.55 -7.12 7.91
C ALA A 57 1.53 -5.60 8.14
N ILE A 58 2.63 -5.06 8.69
CA ILE A 58 2.81 -3.63 8.98
C ILE A 58 2.51 -2.75 7.76
N ALA A 59 2.92 -3.19 6.57
CA ALA A 59 2.61 -2.53 5.28
C ALA A 59 1.10 -2.30 5.08
N ILE A 60 0.29 -3.35 5.28
CA ILE A 60 -1.16 -3.31 5.07
C ILE A 60 -1.85 -2.55 6.19
N ASN A 61 -1.42 -2.74 7.45
CA ASN A 61 -1.97 -2.01 8.59
C ASN A 61 -1.73 -0.50 8.44
N THR A 62 -0.53 -0.10 8.01
CA THR A 62 -0.19 1.30 7.74
C THR A 62 -1.00 1.85 6.57
N ALA A 63 -1.12 1.11 5.46
CA ALA A 63 -1.96 1.51 4.33
C ALA A 63 -3.43 1.68 4.72
N CYS A 64 -3.96 0.79 5.56
CA CYS A 64 -5.32 0.84 6.09
C CYS A 64 -5.53 2.12 6.92
N PHE A 65 -4.63 2.41 7.85
CA PHE A 65 -4.70 3.60 8.71
C PHE A 65 -4.61 4.89 7.90
N VAL A 66 -3.60 4.99 7.03
CA VAL A 66 -3.40 6.14 6.13
C VAL A 66 -4.63 6.34 5.25
N GLY A 67 -5.15 5.27 4.65
CA GLY A 67 -6.36 5.36 3.84
C GLY A 67 -7.58 5.79 4.65
N ARG A 68 -7.69 5.34 5.91
CA ARG A 68 -8.79 5.73 6.80
C ARG A 68 -8.77 7.21 7.13
N LYS A 69 -7.59 7.75 7.43
CA LYS A 69 -7.38 9.17 7.72
C LYS A 69 -7.67 10.06 6.50
N VAL A 70 -7.27 9.61 5.30
CA VAL A 70 -7.39 10.40 4.07
C VAL A 70 -8.81 10.38 3.48
N GLY A 71 -9.53 9.26 3.59
CA GLY A 71 -10.81 9.08 2.88
C GLY A 71 -11.80 8.14 3.58
N GLY A 72 -11.70 7.98 4.90
CA GLY A 72 -12.55 7.10 5.68
C GLY A 72 -12.43 5.63 5.23
N ILE A 73 -13.50 4.87 5.42
CA ILE A 73 -13.52 3.42 5.10
C ILE A 73 -13.22 3.17 3.62
N THR A 74 -13.76 4.00 2.73
CA THR A 74 -13.50 3.92 1.28
C THR A 74 -12.04 4.19 0.95
N GLY A 75 -11.37 5.08 1.69
CA GLY A 75 -9.95 5.35 1.55
C GLY A 75 -9.08 4.17 1.99
N SER A 76 -9.44 3.48 3.09
CA SER A 76 -8.76 2.26 3.51
C SER A 76 -8.82 1.17 2.44
N ILE A 77 -10.00 0.93 1.87
CA ILE A 77 -10.18 -0.07 0.80
C ILE A 77 -9.34 0.30 -0.43
N ALA A 78 -9.33 1.56 -0.84
CA ALA A 78 -8.54 2.05 -1.96
C ALA A 78 -7.02 1.90 -1.71
N ALA A 79 -6.54 2.21 -0.50
CA ALA A 79 -5.13 2.08 -0.14
C ALA A 79 -4.67 0.62 -0.10
N ILE A 80 -5.45 -0.26 0.53
CA ILE A 80 -5.13 -1.70 0.62
C ILE A 80 -5.16 -2.35 -0.76
N SER A 81 -6.22 -2.13 -1.54
CA SER A 81 -6.31 -2.66 -2.90
C SER A 81 -5.18 -2.15 -3.79
N GLY A 82 -4.87 -0.85 -3.73
CA GLY A 82 -3.73 -0.27 -4.42
C GLY A 82 -2.41 -0.96 -4.05
N ALA A 83 -2.17 -1.21 -2.76
CA ALA A 83 -0.94 -1.86 -2.30
C ALA A 83 -0.79 -3.33 -2.75
N VAL A 84 -1.89 -4.09 -2.79
CA VAL A 84 -1.88 -5.55 -3.05
C VAL A 84 -1.98 -5.88 -4.54
N LEU A 85 -2.72 -5.09 -5.31
CA LEU A 85 -2.92 -5.30 -6.75
C LEU A 85 -1.64 -5.47 -7.59
N PRO A 86 -0.57 -4.67 -7.43
CA PRO A 86 0.61 -4.82 -8.27
C PRO A 86 1.26 -6.21 -8.10
N SER A 87 1.39 -6.70 -6.86
CA SER A 87 1.91 -8.05 -6.61
C SER A 87 0.98 -9.13 -7.16
N PHE A 88 -0.33 -8.97 -6.98
CA PHE A 88 -1.32 -9.90 -7.52
C PHE A 88 -1.25 -10.01 -9.06
N LEU A 89 -1.15 -8.87 -9.76
CA LEU A 89 -1.03 -8.84 -11.22
C LEU A 89 0.24 -9.53 -11.71
N VAL A 90 1.37 -9.29 -11.04
CA VAL A 90 2.65 -9.95 -11.40
C VAL A 90 2.56 -11.46 -11.20
N ILE A 91 2.00 -11.93 -10.08
CA ILE A 91 1.82 -13.37 -9.81
C ILE A 91 0.90 -14.00 -10.86
N MET A 92 -0.23 -13.35 -11.16
CA MET A 92 -1.20 -13.86 -12.14
C MET A 92 -0.61 -13.89 -13.55
N PHE A 93 0.19 -12.88 -13.91
CA PHE A 93 0.92 -12.84 -15.18
C PHE A 93 1.88 -14.03 -15.28
N VAL A 94 2.76 -14.22 -14.29
CA VAL A 94 3.73 -15.34 -14.28
C VAL A 94 3.01 -16.69 -14.29
N ALA A 95 1.94 -16.85 -13.50
CA ALA A 95 1.15 -18.08 -13.44
C ALA A 95 0.50 -18.42 -14.79
N SER A 96 0.00 -17.41 -15.53
CA SER A 96 -0.60 -17.63 -16.86
C SER A 96 0.42 -18.18 -17.86
N PHE A 97 1.65 -17.65 -17.86
CA PHE A 97 2.74 -18.20 -18.68
C PHE A 97 3.09 -19.62 -18.27
N PHE A 98 3.20 -19.89 -16.97
CA PHE A 98 3.57 -21.22 -16.46
C PHE A 98 2.54 -22.29 -16.85
N LEU A 99 1.24 -21.98 -16.78
CA LEU A 99 0.17 -22.87 -17.21
C LEU A 99 0.20 -23.16 -18.71
N GLN A 100 0.58 -22.17 -19.52
CA GLN A 100 0.72 -22.34 -20.96
C GLN A 100 1.88 -23.30 -21.33
N TYR A 101 3.00 -23.26 -20.60
CA TYR A 101 4.11 -24.20 -20.81
C TYR A 101 3.88 -25.58 -20.19
N ARG A 102 3.02 -25.72 -19.18
CA ARG A 102 2.69 -27.01 -18.56
C ARG A 102 1.82 -27.91 -19.44
N HIS A 103 1.29 -27.38 -20.55
CA HIS A 103 0.51 -28.11 -21.55
C HIS A 103 1.34 -28.59 -22.76
N LEU A 104 2.65 -28.35 -22.77
CA LEU A 104 3.63 -28.99 -23.68
C LEU A 104 4.26 -30.19 -22.98
#